data_AF-A0A969YNL1-F1
#
_entry.id   AF-A0A969YNL1-F1
#
_cell.length_a   1.000
_cell.length_b   1.000
_cell.length_c   1.000
_cell.angle_alpha   90.00
_cell.angle_beta   90.00
_cell.angle_gamma   90.00
#
_symmetry.space_group_name_H-M   'P 1'
#
loop_
_entity.id
_entity.type
_entity.pdbx_description
1 polymer ?
#
loop_
_entity_poly.entity_id
_entity_poly.type
_entity_poly.pdbx_seq_one_letter_code
_entity_poly.pdbx_strand_id
1 'polypeptide(L)'
;RLSRRETARLLLGRKLSLKFVVTVGKFMLQFQQVGLVVAVRSHPFDAYTVHIKFDSELQHQLIENLAGLAEVAAKQVRAVTLH
;
A
#
# COMPACT_ATOMS: atom_id res chain seq x y z
N ARG A 1 5.38 28.86 -6.29
CA ARG A 1 4.98 27.44 -6.49
C ARG A 1 5.83 26.60 -5.56
N LEU A 2 5.23 25.80 -4.68
CA LEU A 2 5.98 24.85 -3.85
C LEU A 2 6.49 23.70 -4.73
N SER A 3 7.72 23.25 -4.49
CA SER A 3 8.28 22.08 -5.16
C SER A 3 7.56 20.80 -4.72
N ARG A 4 7.58 19.75 -5.54
CA ARG A 4 7.00 18.43 -5.19
C ARG A 4 7.56 17.90 -3.86
N ARG A 5 8.82 18.19 -3.57
CA ARG A 5 9.50 17.81 -2.32
C ARG A 5 8.97 18.54 -1.09
N GLU A 6 8.68 19.83 -1.22
CA GLU A 6 8.07 20.61 -0.14
C GLU A 6 6.64 20.17 0.09
N THR A 7 5.88 19.96 -0.97
CA THR A 7 4.51 19.43 -0.90
C THR A 7 4.45 18.07 -0.23
N ALA A 8 5.38 17.16 -0.55
CA ALA A 8 5.44 15.85 0.09
C ALA A 8 5.74 15.96 1.60
N ARG A 9 6.65 16.86 2.00
CA ARG A 9 6.96 17.09 3.44
C ARG A 9 5.77 17.64 4.23
N LEU A 10 4.89 18.43 3.60
CA LEU A 10 3.67 18.94 4.24
C LEU A 10 2.66 17.84 4.63
N LEU A 11 2.84 16.62 4.11
CA LEU A 11 2.02 15.47 4.50
C LEU A 11 2.40 14.92 5.88
N LEU A 12 3.61 15.20 6.40
CA LEU A 12 4.03 14.73 7.72
C LEU A 12 3.05 15.19 8.82
N GLY A 13 2.66 14.27 9.70
CA GLY A 13 1.70 14.54 10.78
C GLY A 13 0.25 14.67 10.33
N ARG A 14 -0.06 14.53 9.03
CA ARG A 14 -1.44 14.51 8.55
C ARG A 14 -2.06 13.13 8.70
N LYS A 15 -3.35 13.08 9.04
CA LYS A 15 -4.15 11.87 8.95
C LYS A 15 -4.64 11.67 7.52
N LEU A 16 -4.51 10.45 7.02
CA LEU A 16 -5.03 10.02 5.74
C LEU A 16 -6.06 8.92 5.95
N SER A 17 -7.21 9.05 5.30
CA SER A 17 -8.18 7.97 5.15
C SER A 17 -7.92 7.28 3.83
N LEU A 18 -7.42 6.05 3.88
CA LEU A 18 -7.14 5.23 2.73
C LEU A 18 -8.31 4.26 2.51
N LYS A 19 -8.75 4.14 1.26
CA LYS A 19 -9.70 3.13 0.83
C LYS A 19 -9.02 2.28 -0.21
N PHE A 20 -9.07 0.97 -0.01
CA PHE A 20 -8.46 0.01 -0.91
C PHE A 20 -9.51 -0.99 -1.34
N VAL A 21 -9.37 -1.45 -2.58
CA VAL A 21 -10.14 -2.55 -3.14
C VAL A 21 -9.13 -3.57 -3.62
N VAL A 22 -9.22 -4.79 -3.10
CA VAL A 22 -8.33 -5.90 -3.47
C VAL A 22 -9.20 -7.04 -3.98
N THR A 23 -8.87 -7.53 -5.17
CA THR A 23 -9.53 -8.69 -5.77
C THR A 23 -8.74 -9.95 -5.43
N VAL A 24 -9.37 -10.89 -4.74
CA VAL A 24 -8.80 -12.20 -4.37
C VAL A 24 -9.63 -13.29 -5.03
N GLY A 25 -9.16 -13.84 -6.15
CA GLY A 25 -9.92 -14.81 -6.94
C GLY A 25 -11.24 -14.20 -7.42
N LYS A 26 -12.38 -14.73 -6.93
CA LYS A 26 -13.73 -14.23 -7.23
C LYS A 26 -14.24 -13.19 -6.23
N PHE A 27 -13.51 -12.92 -5.16
CA PHE A 27 -13.93 -12.03 -4.09
C PHE A 27 -13.33 -10.63 -4.28
N MET A 28 -14.13 -9.61 -4.01
CA MET A 28 -13.69 -8.21 -3.96
C MET A 28 -13.76 -7.75 -2.51
N LEU A 29 -12.60 -7.45 -1.93
CA LEU A 29 -12.48 -6.99 -0.56
C LEU A 29 -12.26 -5.48 -0.58
N GLN A 30 -13.15 -4.74 0.05
CA GLN A 30 -12.99 -3.30 0.26
C GLN A 30 -12.68 -3.04 1.73
N PHE A 31 -11.65 -2.24 1.97
CA PHE A 31 -11.27 -1.86 3.33
C PHE A 31 -10.92 -0.37 3.38
N GLN A 32 -11.35 0.26 4.46
CA GLN A 32 -11.03 1.64 4.79
C GLN A 32 -10.17 1.66 6.05
N GLN A 33 -9.07 2.41 5.99
CA GLN A 33 -8.19 2.60 7.12
C GLN A 33 -7.79 4.05 7.28
N VAL A 34 -7.67 4.48 8.53
CA VAL A 34 -7.17 5.81 8.88
C VAL A 34 -5.79 5.66 9.50
N GLY A 35 -4.85 6.49 9.07
CA GLY A 35 -3.50 6.47 9.61
C GLY A 35 -2.80 7.82 9.54
N LEU A 36 -1.77 7.96 10.36
CA LEU A 36 -0.91 9.13 10.46
C LEU A 36 0.31 8.96 9.56
N VAL A 37 0.60 9.97 8.75
CA VAL A 37 1.86 10.03 8.00
C VAL A 37 3.02 10.29 8.97
N VAL A 38 3.90 9.30 9.13
CA VAL A 38 5.03 9.35 10.07
C VAL A 38 6.38 9.60 9.39
N ALA A 39 6.51 9.30 8.10
CA ALA A 39 7.71 9.60 7.34
C ALA A 39 7.40 9.84 5.85
N VAL A 40 8.23 10.66 5.22
CA VAL A 40 8.22 10.90 3.78
C VAL A 40 9.66 10.76 3.30
N ARG A 41 9.92 9.82 2.39
CA ARG A 41 11.22 9.59 1.79
C ARG A 41 11.22 10.00 0.32
N SER A 42 12.26 10.72 -0.07
CA SER A 42 12.49 11.09 -1.46
C SER A 42 13.31 10.00 -2.15
N HIS A 43 12.96 9.72 -3.40
CA HIS A 43 13.70 8.82 -4.28
C HIS A 43 14.15 9.59 -5.54
N PRO A 44 15.08 9.03 -6.34
CA PRO A 44 15.42 9.58 -7.65
C PRO A 44 14.18 9.75 -8.53
N PHE A 45 14.25 10.66 -9.51
CA PHE A 45 13.18 10.93 -10.48
C PHE A 45 11.86 11.42 -9.87
N ASP A 46 11.92 12.26 -8.83
CA ASP A 46 10.76 12.87 -8.16
C ASP A 46 9.73 11.86 -7.59
N ALA A 47 10.14 10.62 -7.31
CA ALA A 47 9.31 9.65 -6.61
C ALA A 47 9.40 9.85 -5.10
N TYR A 48 8.28 9.61 -4.39
CA TYR A 48 8.20 9.70 -2.93
C TYR A 48 7.52 8.47 -2.35
N THR A 49 8.05 8.01 -1.23
CA THR A 49 7.40 7.00 -0.38
C THR A 49 6.90 7.65 0.89
N VAL A 50 5.64 7.36 1.25
CA VAL A 50 5.01 7.86 2.46
C VAL A 50 4.78 6.66 3.39
N HIS A 51 5.31 6.74 4.61
CA HIS A 51 5.08 5.74 5.64
C HIS A 51 3.92 6.19 6.51
N ILE A 52 2.94 5.30 6.71
CA ILE A 52 1.71 5.58 7.42
C ILE A 52 1.58 4.60 8.59
N LYS A 53 1.37 5.12 9.79
CA LYS A 53 1.01 4.34 10.97
C LYS A 53 -0.52 4.33 11.08
N PHE A 54 -1.14 3.16 10.98
CA PHE A 54 -2.59 3.04 11.11
C PHE A 54 -3.05 3.19 12.56
N ASP A 55 -4.24 3.76 12.75
CA ASP A 55 -4.86 3.93 14.07
C ASP A 55 -5.31 2.58 14.67
N SER A 56 -5.61 1.60 13.82
CA SER A 56 -5.93 0.22 14.17
C SER A 56 -5.08 -0.76 13.38
N GLU A 57 -4.98 -1.98 13.90
CA GLU A 57 -4.35 -3.07 13.16
C GLU A 57 -5.08 -3.29 11.83
N LEU A 58 -4.31 -3.65 10.80
CA LEU A 58 -4.92 -4.14 9.57
C LEU A 58 -5.69 -5.41 9.90
N GLN A 59 -6.94 -5.50 9.44
CA GLN A 59 -7.78 -6.67 9.68
C GLN A 59 -7.00 -7.94 9.31
N HIS A 60 -6.93 -8.92 10.20
CA HIS A 60 -6.11 -10.13 10.03
C HIS A 60 -6.39 -10.83 8.69
N GLN A 61 -7.66 -10.86 8.28
CA GLN A 61 -8.12 -11.37 6.99
C GLN A 61 -7.46 -10.65 5.81
N LEU A 62 -7.14 -9.36 5.91
CA LEU A 62 -6.42 -8.65 4.88
C LEU A 62 -4.98 -9.17 4.74
N ILE A 63 -4.29 -9.35 5.87
CA ILE A 63 -2.89 -9.81 5.90
C ILE A 63 -2.81 -11.23 5.32
N GLU A 64 -3.72 -12.11 5.74
CA GLU A 64 -3.80 -13.48 5.22
C GLU A 64 -4.13 -13.53 3.73
N ASN A 65 -5.09 -12.73 3.27
CA ASN A 65 -5.46 -12.69 1.86
C ASN A 65 -4.34 -12.10 0.98
N LEU A 66 -3.61 -11.08 1.46
CA LEU A 66 -2.45 -10.53 0.75
C LEU A 66 -1.28 -11.51 0.72
N ALA A 67 -1.03 -12.25 1.81
CA ALA A 67 -0.01 -13.29 1.85
C ALA A 67 -0.36 -14.46 0.90
N GLY A 68 -1.62 -14.90 0.90
CA GLY A 68 -2.12 -15.91 -0.04
C GLY A 68 -2.01 -15.44 -1.50
N LEU A 69 -2.27 -14.16 -1.78
CA LEU A 69 -2.08 -13.57 -3.11
C LEU A 69 -0.62 -13.57 -3.57
N ALA A 70 0.34 -13.29 -2.67
CA ALA A 70 1.76 -13.35 -3.00
C ALA A 70 2.20 -14.78 -3.37
N GLU A 71 1.63 -15.78 -2.69
CA GLU A 71 1.92 -17.19 -2.98
C GLU A 71 1.29 -17.66 -4.31
N VAL A 72 0.06 -17.21 -4.61
CA VAL A 72 -0.61 -17.50 -5.89
C VAL A 72 0.07 -16.79 -7.06
N ALA A 73 0.47 -15.53 -6.90
CA ALA A 73 1.25 -14.80 -7.90
C ALA A 73 2.60 -15.46 -8.14
N ALA A 74 3.30 -15.90 -7.07
CA ALA A 74 4.56 -16.62 -7.20
C ALA A 74 4.41 -17.98 -7.92
N LYS A 75 3.28 -18.68 -7.73
CA LYS A 75 2.97 -19.93 -8.46
C LYS A 75 2.62 -19.68 -9.94
N GLN A 76 1.88 -18.61 -10.26
CA GLN A 76 1.58 -18.25 -11.65
C GLN A 76 2.83 -17.79 -12.43
N VAL A 77 3.74 -17.05 -11.81
CA VAL A 77 5.01 -16.64 -12.46
C VAL A 77 5.88 -17.87 -12.79
N ARG A 78 5.86 -18.92 -11.95
CA ARG A 78 6.54 -20.19 -12.26
C ARG A 78 5.88 -20.96 -13.41
N ALA A 79 4.56 -20.87 -13.58
CA ALA A 79 3.85 -21.55 -14.65
C ALA A 79 4.05 -20.90 -16.04
N VAL A 80 4.45 -19.63 -16.09
CA VAL A 80 4.69 -18.89 -17.35
C VAL A 80 6.16 -18.99 -17.83
N THR A 81 7.01 -19.74 -17.11
CA THR A 81 8.38 -20.05 -17.57
C THR A 81 8.52 -21.54 -17.89
N LEU A 82 7.96 -21.99 -19.01
CA LEU A 82 8.37 -23.23 -19.68
C LEU A 82 8.36 -22.98 -21.20
N HIS A 83 9.43 -23.47 -21.83
CA HIS A 83 9.93 -23.23 -23.19
C HIS A 83 8.92 -23.39 -24.34
#